data_AF-A0AAD2PXY9-F1
#
_entry.id   AF-A0AAD2PXY9-F1
#
_cell.length_a   1.000
_cell.length_b   1.000
_cell.length_c   1.000
_cell.angle_alpha   90.00
_cell.angle_beta   90.00
_cell.angle_gamma   90.00
#
_symmetry.space_group_name_H-M   'P 1'
#
loop_
_entity.id
_entity.type
_entity.pdbx_description
1 polymer ?
#
loop_
_entity_poly.entity_id
_entity_poly.type
_entity_poly.pdbx_seq_one_letter_code
_entity_poly.pdbx_strand_id
1 'polypeptide(L)'
;MSESNDVVMTTSQTSESDPLMILPSNVVQEGDHVILVFGDGRQLFAQCLKKLRGKAPPVKINKRTYPTFNLVGLPYGTVVEVGSSKLHPLPEGEDVIPKYPDTNKKGDDSNEGNLEDAEATAADNTFPSIEQANDNRDLVDNNTSQQLQQRQVEKMRRTGMEGATIVDTLIENSASFQNKTEFSKAKYVARKQLKYQQRCRIVRCTPSSLCEAMFLKEPRKMLNLREDTLGQILSYSNVCAGSHVLVMDNCMGIVTGALAQRMGGYGKVFSIYPGQQPPYVDMIARFNLNFAENSSIKWVHVEDVFGTPQGETPTSAETEVDEEKADRELLEWPCPLQDHTRAHLEKMESEKEKRDFLARRCARFTRKLTRGTPGEAKEMLNARKCDSVVIATKHDPTQSLIELLPYLAPSSPFVVFCEYIEPLAECFRELQEQRLAINLRLSDTWMREYQVLPGRTHPSMNMSQSGGFVLTGIKLCPVTGINDLDEEIMKEIKEKMGGRRGKKSSNKKKGGKRGRNDAGGDGERGQKSRRVEGK
;
A
#
# COMPACT_ATOMS: atom_id res chain seq x y z
N MET A 1 42.82 48.40 -17.75
CA MET A 1 42.56 48.11 -16.33
C MET A 1 41.08 48.36 -16.09
N SER A 2 40.29 47.30 -16.17
CA SER A 2 38.87 47.30 -15.83
C SER A 2 38.60 45.89 -15.31
N GLU A 3 38.84 45.74 -14.00
CA GLU A 3 38.61 44.49 -13.28
C GLU A 3 37.10 44.25 -13.21
N SER A 4 36.72 43.09 -13.73
CA SER A 4 35.40 42.49 -13.65
C SER A 4 35.14 42.03 -12.21
N ASN A 5 34.17 42.67 -11.56
CA ASN A 5 33.62 42.23 -10.27
C ASN A 5 32.74 40.99 -10.48
N ASP A 6 33.34 39.81 -10.37
CA ASP A 6 32.59 38.57 -10.15
C ASP A 6 32.10 38.54 -8.69
N VAL A 7 30.81 38.83 -8.52
CA VAL A 7 30.10 38.59 -7.26
C VAL A 7 29.96 37.09 -7.11
N VAL A 8 30.90 36.49 -6.38
CA VAL A 8 30.77 35.13 -5.84
C VAL A 8 29.62 35.16 -4.84
N MET A 9 28.42 34.81 -5.31
CA MET A 9 27.29 34.44 -4.46
C MET A 9 27.67 33.14 -3.74
N THR A 10 28.30 33.27 -2.57
CA THR A 10 28.42 32.15 -1.63
C THR A 10 27.03 31.81 -1.12
N THR A 11 26.36 30.87 -1.78
CA THR A 11 25.15 30.22 -1.25
C THR A 11 25.54 29.27 -0.12
N SER A 12 25.83 29.82 1.06
CA SER A 12 25.71 29.08 2.31
C SER A 12 24.26 29.12 2.75
N GLN A 13 23.37 28.49 1.97
CA GLN A 13 22.08 28.08 2.49
C GLN A 13 22.35 26.82 3.31
N THR A 14 22.49 26.98 4.63
CA THR A 14 22.13 25.91 5.55
C THR A 14 20.66 25.61 5.28
N SER A 15 20.38 24.61 4.44
CA SER A 15 19.02 24.13 4.24
C SER A 15 18.54 23.66 5.62
N GLU A 16 17.68 24.43 6.27
CA GLU A 16 16.84 23.91 7.34
C GLU A 16 16.02 22.80 6.69
N SER A 17 16.51 21.56 6.79
CA SER A 17 15.78 20.39 6.34
C SER A 17 14.48 20.37 7.11
N ASP A 18 13.36 20.40 6.39
CA ASP A 18 12.03 20.36 7.01
C ASP A 18 11.99 19.26 8.07
N PRO A 19 11.67 19.59 9.34
CA PRO A 19 11.75 18.65 10.46
C PRO A 19 10.80 17.45 10.30
N LEU A 20 9.81 17.54 9.41
CA LEU A 20 8.87 16.48 9.09
C LEU A 20 9.29 15.66 7.85
N MET A 21 10.22 16.17 7.03
CA MET A 21 10.78 15.45 5.87
C MET A 21 11.92 14.51 6.28
N ILE A 22 11.61 13.54 7.14
CA ILE A 22 12.56 12.48 7.50
C ILE A 22 12.36 11.32 6.53
N LEU A 23 13.37 11.08 5.69
CA LEU A 23 13.33 9.93 4.78
C LEU A 23 13.25 8.63 5.59
N PRO A 24 12.38 7.69 5.18
CA PRO A 24 12.31 6.39 5.82
C PRO A 24 13.66 5.67 5.76
N SER A 25 14.09 5.10 6.90
CA SER A 25 15.33 4.32 6.97
C SER A 25 15.29 3.12 6.02
N ASN A 26 16.35 2.93 5.22
CA ASN A 26 16.52 1.78 4.34
C ASN A 26 16.92 0.50 5.08
N VAL A 27 17.28 0.61 6.36
CA VAL A 27 17.59 -0.50 7.25
C VAL A 27 16.50 -0.70 8.30
N VAL A 28 16.32 -1.94 8.72
CA VAL A 28 15.39 -2.35 9.77
C VAL A 28 15.85 -1.77 11.11
N GLN A 29 14.99 -1.00 11.77
CA GLN A 29 15.26 -0.43 13.08
C GLN A 29 14.69 -1.27 14.23
N GLU A 30 15.12 -0.96 15.44
CA GLU A 30 14.53 -1.57 16.64
C GLU A 30 13.12 -1.02 16.87
N GLY A 31 12.14 -1.91 16.98
CA GLY A 31 10.72 -1.55 17.10
C GLY A 31 9.94 -1.80 15.82
N ASP A 32 10.61 -1.81 14.66
CA ASP A 32 9.97 -1.92 13.35
C ASP A 32 9.16 -3.22 13.21
N HIS A 33 7.97 -3.07 12.65
CA HIS A 33 7.22 -4.17 12.08
C HIS A 33 7.72 -4.45 10.65
N VAL A 34 7.93 -5.73 10.33
CA VAL A 34 8.36 -6.17 9.01
C VAL A 34 7.50 -7.34 8.54
N ILE A 35 7.47 -7.56 7.23
CA ILE A 35 6.82 -8.71 6.61
C ILE A 35 7.90 -9.66 6.12
N LEU A 36 7.84 -10.91 6.53
CA LEU A 36 8.68 -11.99 6.01
C LEU A 36 7.94 -12.68 4.87
N VAL A 37 8.39 -12.45 3.63
CA VAL A 37 7.79 -13.01 2.42
C VAL A 37 8.57 -14.26 2.00
N PHE A 38 7.93 -15.42 2.06
CA PHE A 38 8.51 -16.70 1.69
C PHE A 38 8.34 -16.98 0.19
N GLY A 39 9.20 -17.84 -0.37
CA GLY A 39 9.16 -18.19 -1.79
C GLY A 39 7.93 -19.02 -2.17
N ASP A 40 7.20 -19.53 -1.19
CA ASP A 40 5.92 -20.23 -1.37
C ASP A 40 4.71 -19.28 -1.31
N GLY A 41 4.94 -17.97 -1.24
CA GLY A 41 3.90 -16.93 -1.18
C GLY A 41 3.38 -16.65 0.23
N ARG A 42 3.83 -17.37 1.27
CA ARG A 42 3.41 -17.05 2.64
C ARG A 42 4.01 -15.73 3.10
N GLN A 43 3.20 -14.90 3.72
CA GLN A 43 3.62 -13.65 4.32
C GLN A 43 3.38 -13.69 5.83
N LEU A 44 4.43 -13.43 6.63
CA LEU A 44 4.35 -13.43 8.10
C LEU A 44 4.80 -12.10 8.68
N PHE A 45 3.98 -11.54 9.57
CA PHE A 45 4.36 -10.35 10.33
C PHE A 45 5.35 -10.70 11.44
N ALA A 46 6.38 -9.88 11.57
CA ALA A 46 7.34 -9.92 12.66
C ALA A 46 7.54 -8.51 13.23
N GLN A 47 7.87 -8.43 14.51
CA GLN A 47 8.36 -7.19 15.13
C GLN A 47 9.82 -7.39 15.51
N CYS A 48 10.67 -6.48 15.06
CA CYS A 48 12.11 -6.53 15.23
C CYS A 48 12.51 -5.87 16.55
N LEU A 49 12.61 -6.65 17.64
CA LEU A 49 13.02 -6.15 18.95
C LEU A 49 14.34 -6.78 19.39
N LYS A 50 15.14 -6.00 20.13
CA LYS A 50 16.29 -6.55 20.86
C LYS A 50 15.83 -7.41 22.04
N LYS A 51 16.76 -8.19 22.59
CA LYS A 51 16.49 -9.04 23.76
C LYS A 51 16.23 -8.15 24.98
N LEU A 52 14.99 -8.07 25.43
CA LEU A 52 14.64 -7.41 26.69
C LEU A 52 14.54 -8.47 27.80
N ARG A 53 15.36 -8.37 28.84
CA ARG A 53 15.41 -9.37 29.94
C ARG A 53 15.54 -10.82 29.43
N GLY A 54 16.31 -11.02 28.36
CA GLY A 54 16.55 -12.33 27.75
C GLY A 54 15.39 -12.88 26.89
N LYS A 55 14.27 -12.17 26.75
CA LYS A 55 13.13 -12.57 25.91
C LYS A 55 12.93 -11.55 24.79
N ALA A 56 12.94 -12.01 23.54
CA ALA A 56 12.50 -11.21 22.39
C ALA A 56 11.13 -11.76 21.94
N PRO A 57 10.16 -10.93 21.52
CA PRO A 57 8.93 -11.41 20.92
C PRO A 57 9.31 -12.25 19.70
N PRO A 58 8.97 -13.54 19.70
CA PRO A 58 9.41 -14.41 18.65
C PRO A 58 8.45 -14.36 17.47
N VAL A 59 9.00 -14.52 16.27
CA VAL A 59 8.17 -14.88 15.11
C VAL A 59 7.99 -16.39 15.10
N LYS A 60 6.74 -16.84 14.92
CA LYS A 60 6.42 -18.27 14.80
C LYS A 60 6.45 -18.67 13.34
N ILE A 61 7.38 -19.55 12.97
CA ILE A 61 7.52 -20.13 11.63
C ILE A 61 7.42 -21.65 11.77
N ASN A 62 6.45 -22.27 11.10
CA ASN A 62 6.24 -23.73 11.12
C ASN A 62 6.23 -24.35 12.53
N LYS A 63 5.49 -23.72 13.46
CA LYS A 63 5.39 -24.12 14.89
C LYS A 63 6.69 -23.99 15.69
N ARG A 64 7.75 -23.43 15.12
CA ARG A 64 8.99 -23.06 15.81
C ARG A 64 9.05 -21.57 16.05
N THR A 65 9.79 -21.19 17.06
CA THR A 65 9.87 -19.85 17.63
C THR A 65 11.24 -19.30 17.28
N TYR A 66 11.29 -18.23 16.49
CA TYR A 66 12.53 -17.63 16.03
C TYR A 66 12.71 -16.23 16.63
N PRO A 67 13.92 -15.90 17.12
CA PRO A 67 14.22 -14.54 17.53
C PRO A 67 14.31 -13.60 16.31
N THR A 68 14.00 -12.32 16.52
CA THR A 68 14.04 -11.28 15.47
C THR A 68 15.15 -10.24 15.68
N PHE A 69 15.89 -10.29 16.79
CA PHE A 69 16.94 -9.30 17.12
C PHE A 69 18.07 -9.22 16.08
N ASN A 70 18.31 -10.32 15.38
CA ASN A 70 19.32 -10.48 14.32
C ASN A 70 18.87 -9.90 12.97
N LEU A 71 17.63 -9.44 12.86
CA LEU A 71 17.12 -8.74 11.68
C LEU A 71 17.35 -7.23 11.75
N VAL A 72 17.56 -6.70 12.96
CA VAL A 72 17.82 -5.26 13.19
C VAL A 72 19.16 -4.88 12.58
N GLY A 73 19.19 -3.80 11.81
CA GLY A 73 20.36 -3.29 11.09
C GLY A 73 20.54 -3.85 9.67
N LEU A 74 19.74 -4.83 9.27
CA LEU A 74 19.76 -5.33 7.89
C LEU A 74 19.00 -4.39 6.95
N PRO A 75 19.41 -4.26 5.68
CA PRO A 75 18.62 -3.52 4.69
C PRO A 75 17.29 -4.23 4.41
N TYR A 76 16.26 -3.45 4.12
CA TYR A 76 15.02 -4.00 3.56
C TYR A 76 15.33 -4.69 2.22
N GLY A 77 14.75 -5.86 1.97
CA GLY A 77 15.04 -6.70 0.81
C GLY A 77 16.02 -7.83 1.07
N THR A 78 16.76 -7.83 2.19
CA THR A 78 17.65 -8.94 2.56
C THR A 78 16.88 -10.26 2.64
N VAL A 79 17.45 -11.30 2.04
CA VAL A 79 16.94 -12.68 2.14
C VAL A 79 17.58 -13.36 3.35
N VAL A 80 16.76 -14.05 4.13
CA VAL A 80 17.19 -14.82 5.30
C VAL A 80 16.81 -16.28 5.13
N GLU A 81 17.73 -17.18 5.48
CA GLU A 81 17.48 -18.62 5.53
C GLU A 81 16.99 -19.05 6.91
N VAL A 82 15.97 -19.90 6.94
CA VAL A 82 15.37 -20.42 8.17
C VAL A 82 16.22 -21.55 8.72
N GLY A 83 17.05 -21.23 9.71
CA GLY A 83 17.89 -22.21 10.41
C GLY A 83 17.14 -23.04 11.45
N SER A 84 17.92 -23.80 12.23
CA SER A 84 17.39 -24.62 13.33
C SER A 84 16.95 -23.79 14.54
N SER A 85 17.69 -22.72 14.86
CA SER A 85 17.49 -21.88 16.06
C SER A 85 17.32 -20.39 15.78
N LYS A 86 17.85 -19.90 14.65
CA LYS A 86 17.82 -18.48 14.26
C LYS A 86 17.59 -18.33 12.76
N LEU A 87 17.26 -17.11 12.35
CA LEU A 87 17.22 -16.72 10.95
C LEU A 87 18.64 -16.31 10.53
N HIS A 88 19.11 -16.80 9.38
CA HIS A 88 20.47 -16.54 8.91
C HIS A 88 20.41 -15.56 7.74
N PRO A 89 20.83 -14.30 7.90
CA PRO A 89 20.92 -13.37 6.78
C PRO A 89 21.89 -13.89 5.73
N LEU A 90 21.48 -13.81 4.47
CA LEU A 90 22.30 -14.16 3.33
C LEU A 90 22.95 -12.90 2.73
N PRO A 91 24.04 -13.07 1.94
CA PRO A 91 24.64 -11.97 1.18
C PRO A 91 23.65 -11.29 0.24
N GLU A 92 24.01 -10.07 -0.18
CA GLU A 92 23.23 -9.31 -1.17
C GLU A 92 23.19 -10.04 -2.53
N GLY A 93 22.07 -9.92 -3.24
CA GLY A 93 21.85 -10.59 -4.53
C GLY A 93 21.27 -12.01 -4.45
N GLU A 94 21.20 -12.60 -3.25
CA GLU A 94 20.53 -13.88 -3.03
C GLU A 94 19.00 -13.75 -3.17
N ASP A 95 18.38 -14.78 -3.74
CA ASP A 95 16.93 -14.84 -3.93
C ASP A 95 16.28 -15.87 -2.99
N VAL A 96 14.96 -15.73 -2.83
CA VAL A 96 14.14 -16.58 -1.96
C VAL A 96 14.07 -18.02 -2.48
N ILE A 97 14.23 -18.19 -3.80
CA ILE A 97 14.49 -19.48 -4.43
C ILE A 97 15.93 -19.43 -4.97
N PRO A 98 16.87 -20.18 -4.39
CA PRO A 98 18.26 -20.17 -4.85
C PRO A 98 18.37 -20.61 -6.32
N LYS A 99 19.26 -19.96 -7.07
CA LYS A 99 19.61 -20.41 -8.43
C LYS A 99 20.25 -21.79 -8.36
N TYR A 100 19.98 -22.64 -9.36
CA TYR A 100 20.52 -23.99 -9.43
C TYR A 100 21.15 -24.24 -10.82
N PRO A 101 22.33 -24.88 -10.91
CA PRO A 101 23.19 -25.29 -9.79
C PRO A 101 23.75 -24.08 -9.03
N ASP A 102 23.91 -24.24 -7.72
CA ASP A 102 24.39 -23.17 -6.85
C ASP A 102 25.87 -22.88 -7.19
N THR A 103 26.13 -21.76 -7.87
CA THR A 103 27.48 -21.38 -8.33
C THR A 103 28.43 -21.07 -7.16
N ASN A 104 27.92 -21.02 -5.92
CA ASN A 104 28.69 -20.78 -4.71
C ASN A 104 29.30 -22.04 -4.07
N LYS A 105 29.34 -23.18 -4.77
CA LYS A 105 30.23 -24.28 -4.36
C LYS A 105 31.68 -23.83 -4.53
N LYS A 106 32.36 -23.56 -3.40
CA LYS A 106 33.82 -23.37 -3.32
C LYS A 106 34.57 -24.32 -4.25
N GLY A 107 35.20 -23.76 -5.28
CA GLY A 107 36.09 -24.48 -6.19
C GLY A 107 36.29 -23.73 -7.50
N ASP A 108 37.46 -23.08 -7.59
CA ASP A 108 38.12 -22.49 -8.75
C ASP A 108 37.79 -21.04 -9.16
N ASP A 109 38.74 -20.15 -8.81
CA ASP A 109 39.00 -18.90 -9.50
C ASP A 109 39.35 -19.21 -10.96
N SER A 110 38.45 -18.91 -11.89
CA SER A 110 38.80 -18.27 -13.16
C SER A 110 37.55 -18.02 -13.99
N ASN A 111 37.50 -16.82 -14.56
CA ASN A 111 36.55 -16.31 -15.55
C ASN A 111 35.28 -15.61 -15.02
N GLU A 112 35.49 -14.55 -14.24
CA GLU A 112 34.63 -13.37 -14.34
C GLU A 112 34.86 -12.71 -15.72
N GLY A 113 34.06 -13.12 -16.69
CA GLY A 113 33.90 -12.38 -17.94
C GLY A 113 32.98 -11.20 -17.70
N ASN A 114 33.53 -9.98 -17.81
CA ASN A 114 32.84 -8.70 -17.88
C ASN A 114 31.47 -8.82 -18.58
N LEU A 115 30.41 -8.43 -17.86
CA LEU A 115 29.04 -8.26 -18.37
C LEU A 115 28.69 -6.76 -18.48
N GLU A 116 29.68 -5.94 -18.84
CA GLU A 116 29.49 -4.56 -19.26
C GLU A 116 30.16 -4.45 -20.64
N ASP A 117 29.43 -3.88 -21.61
CA ASP A 117 29.75 -3.76 -23.04
C ASP A 117 29.33 -4.92 -23.96
N ALA A 118 28.02 -5.17 -24.03
CA ALA A 118 27.41 -5.73 -25.24
C ALA A 118 26.44 -4.72 -25.84
N GLU A 119 27.01 -3.78 -26.61
CA GLU A 119 26.24 -2.92 -27.52
C GLU A 119 25.38 -3.76 -28.46
N ALA A 120 24.14 -3.29 -28.65
CA ALA A 120 23.12 -3.87 -29.49
C ALA A 120 23.60 -4.10 -30.93
N THR A 121 23.95 -5.35 -31.25
CA THR A 121 23.98 -5.86 -32.62
C THR A 121 23.08 -7.08 -32.73
N ALA A 122 22.28 -7.07 -33.79
CA ALA A 122 21.08 -7.88 -33.95
C ALA A 122 21.35 -9.38 -34.17
N ALA A 123 20.71 -10.21 -33.33
CA ALA A 123 20.14 -11.49 -33.71
C ALA A 123 18.86 -11.67 -32.87
N ASP A 124 17.73 -11.91 -33.51
CA ASP A 124 16.44 -12.22 -32.88
C ASP A 124 16.53 -13.61 -32.22
N ASN A 125 17.20 -13.66 -31.07
CA ASN A 125 17.28 -14.80 -30.16
C ASN A 125 16.18 -14.70 -29.09
N THR A 126 15.03 -14.08 -29.41
CA THR A 126 13.89 -13.89 -28.48
C THR A 126 13.41 -15.21 -27.87
N PHE A 127 13.71 -16.33 -28.52
CA PHE A 127 13.58 -17.67 -27.94
C PHE A 127 14.92 -18.40 -28.10
N PRO A 128 15.68 -18.67 -27.02
CA PRO A 128 16.77 -19.62 -27.12
C PRO A 128 16.19 -20.95 -27.60
N SER A 129 16.72 -21.49 -28.70
CA SER A 129 16.45 -22.86 -29.14
C SER A 129 17.06 -23.80 -28.10
N ILE A 130 16.34 -24.03 -27.01
CA ILE A 130 16.65 -25.13 -26.10
C ILE A 130 16.32 -26.38 -26.91
N GLU A 131 17.31 -26.95 -27.61
CA GLU A 131 17.23 -28.32 -28.09
C GLU A 131 16.98 -29.20 -26.85
N GLN A 132 15.70 -29.51 -26.59
CA GLN A 132 15.33 -30.40 -25.50
C GLN A 132 15.67 -31.82 -25.96
N ALA A 133 16.86 -32.28 -25.60
CA ALA A 133 17.32 -33.64 -25.90
C ALA A 133 16.46 -34.72 -25.22
N ASN A 134 15.78 -34.36 -24.13
CA ASN A 134 14.98 -35.27 -23.32
C ASN A 134 13.48 -35.01 -23.51
N ASP A 135 12.67 -36.06 -23.42
CA ASP A 135 11.23 -35.97 -23.27
C ASP A 135 10.72 -36.94 -22.19
N ASN A 136 9.41 -37.00 -22.00
CA ASN A 136 8.78 -37.80 -20.95
C ASN A 136 8.20 -39.14 -21.45
N ARG A 137 8.54 -39.62 -22.67
CA ARG A 137 7.92 -40.83 -23.23
C ARG A 137 8.26 -42.10 -22.43
N ASP A 138 9.46 -42.16 -21.87
CA ASP A 138 9.97 -43.31 -21.09
C ASP A 138 9.89 -43.09 -19.58
N LEU A 139 9.31 -41.98 -19.11
CA LEU A 139 9.15 -41.70 -17.69
C LEU A 139 7.91 -42.41 -17.12
N VAL A 140 8.14 -43.45 -16.34
CA VAL A 140 7.07 -44.22 -15.66
C VAL A 140 6.92 -43.79 -14.20
N ASP A 141 5.69 -43.48 -13.79
CA ASP A 141 5.38 -43.17 -12.39
C ASP A 141 5.03 -44.44 -11.60
N ASN A 142 6.07 -45.11 -11.11
CA ASN A 142 5.96 -46.33 -10.30
C ASN A 142 6.30 -46.09 -8.81
N ASN A 143 6.41 -44.83 -8.37
CA ASN A 143 6.88 -44.44 -7.03
C ASN A 143 8.25 -45.00 -6.59
N THR A 144 9.05 -45.61 -7.49
CA THR A 144 10.40 -46.10 -7.18
C THR A 144 11.50 -45.13 -7.61
N SER A 145 11.13 -43.97 -8.16
CA SER A 145 12.06 -42.96 -8.69
C SER A 145 12.97 -42.32 -7.63
N GLN A 146 12.56 -42.29 -6.36
CA GLN A 146 13.33 -41.72 -5.26
C GLN A 146 13.80 -42.85 -4.33
N GLN A 147 15.12 -43.01 -4.22
CA GLN A 147 15.71 -44.09 -3.42
C GLN A 147 15.71 -43.80 -1.92
N LEU A 148 15.65 -42.51 -1.52
CA LEU A 148 15.60 -42.12 -0.11
C LEU A 148 14.19 -42.27 0.48
N GLN A 149 14.11 -42.94 1.62
CA GLN A 149 12.87 -43.04 2.39
C GLN A 149 12.59 -41.76 3.17
N GLN A 150 11.32 -41.48 3.44
CA GLN A 150 10.88 -40.31 4.23
C GLN A 150 11.58 -40.22 5.59
N ARG A 151 11.74 -41.35 6.30
CA ARG A 151 12.42 -41.41 7.60
C ARG A 151 13.89 -40.94 7.52
N GLN A 152 14.59 -41.23 6.43
CA GLN A 152 15.97 -40.79 6.22
C GLN A 152 16.02 -39.27 6.03
N VAL A 153 15.12 -38.71 5.20
CA VAL A 153 15.02 -37.26 4.99
C VAL A 153 14.66 -36.52 6.29
N GLU A 154 13.77 -37.08 7.10
CA GLU A 154 13.46 -36.53 8.43
C GLU A 154 14.65 -36.58 9.39
N LYS A 155 15.44 -37.67 9.35
CA LYS A 155 16.69 -37.78 10.12
C LYS A 155 17.65 -36.65 9.73
N MET A 156 17.81 -36.37 8.43
CA MET A 156 18.67 -35.27 7.95
C MET A 156 18.23 -33.91 8.50
N ARG A 157 16.91 -33.66 8.54
CA ARG A 157 16.37 -32.42 9.13
C ARG A 157 16.57 -32.34 10.65
N ARG A 158 16.49 -33.48 11.35
CA ARG A 158 16.69 -33.54 12.81
C ARG A 158 18.16 -33.36 13.19
N THR A 159 19.09 -33.87 12.38
CA THR A 159 20.54 -33.67 12.58
C THR A 159 20.98 -32.24 12.25
N GLY A 160 20.09 -31.40 11.72
CA GLY A 160 20.40 -30.01 11.39
C GLY A 160 21.27 -29.86 10.15
N MET A 161 21.22 -30.82 9.21
CA MET A 161 21.87 -30.65 7.91
C MET A 161 21.31 -29.43 7.18
N GLU A 162 22.17 -28.76 6.43
CA GLU A 162 21.82 -27.59 5.63
C GLU A 162 20.78 -27.96 4.55
N GLY A 163 19.86 -27.02 4.28
CA GLY A 163 18.78 -27.24 3.32
C GLY A 163 19.29 -27.56 1.93
N ALA A 164 20.35 -26.88 1.49
CA ALA A 164 21.01 -27.11 0.20
C ALA A 164 21.52 -28.56 0.06
N THR A 165 22.20 -29.09 1.07
CA THR A 165 22.71 -30.48 1.07
C THR A 165 21.57 -31.51 1.02
N ILE A 166 20.43 -31.22 1.66
CA ILE A 166 19.24 -32.08 1.57
C ILE A 166 18.68 -32.08 0.15
N VAL A 167 18.71 -30.94 -0.55
CA VAL A 167 18.26 -30.85 -1.95
C VAL A 167 19.19 -31.64 -2.87
N ASP A 168 20.51 -31.46 -2.73
CA ASP A 168 21.52 -32.18 -3.53
C ASP A 168 21.40 -33.69 -3.36
N THR A 169 21.34 -34.18 -2.12
CA THR A 169 21.16 -35.62 -1.84
C THR A 169 19.86 -36.17 -2.43
N LEU A 170 18.77 -35.40 -2.46
CA LEU A 170 17.50 -35.79 -3.09
C LEU A 170 17.57 -35.83 -4.63
N ILE A 171 18.47 -35.05 -5.23
CA ILE A 171 18.71 -35.03 -6.68
C ILE A 171 19.56 -36.25 -7.06
N GLU A 172 20.66 -36.47 -6.34
CA GLU A 172 21.56 -37.62 -6.55
C GLU A 172 20.85 -38.97 -6.43
N ASN A 173 19.90 -39.09 -5.50
CA ASN A 173 19.12 -40.31 -5.27
C ASN A 173 17.85 -40.41 -6.14
N SER A 174 17.69 -39.54 -7.15
CA SER A 174 16.55 -39.58 -8.08
C SER A 174 16.92 -40.22 -9.41
N ALA A 175 16.45 -41.46 -9.63
CA ALA A 175 16.71 -42.20 -10.87
C ALA A 175 16.16 -41.51 -12.14
N SER A 176 15.07 -40.74 -11.99
CA SER A 176 14.40 -40.05 -13.11
C SER A 176 14.84 -38.60 -13.32
N PHE A 177 15.79 -38.06 -12.54
CA PHE A 177 16.14 -36.64 -12.65
C PHE A 177 16.86 -36.30 -13.95
N GLN A 178 17.74 -37.18 -14.43
CA GLN A 178 18.61 -36.92 -15.58
C GLN A 178 17.83 -36.95 -16.89
N ASN A 179 16.83 -37.84 -16.96
CA ASN A 179 15.95 -38.02 -18.13
C ASN A 179 14.85 -36.95 -18.21
N LYS A 180 14.72 -36.05 -17.23
CA LYS A 180 13.74 -34.95 -17.29
C LYS A 180 14.19 -33.86 -18.26
N THR A 181 13.22 -33.11 -18.78
CA THR A 181 13.48 -31.85 -19.48
C THR A 181 14.08 -30.82 -18.53
N GLU A 182 14.83 -29.83 -19.04
CA GLU A 182 15.43 -28.78 -18.23
C GLU A 182 14.40 -27.99 -17.42
N PHE A 183 13.23 -27.70 -18.00
CA PHE A 183 12.13 -27.07 -17.26
C PHE A 183 11.60 -27.95 -16.13
N SER A 184 11.53 -29.26 -16.33
CA SER A 184 11.10 -30.22 -15.31
C SER A 184 12.14 -30.38 -14.20
N LYS A 185 13.44 -30.35 -14.53
CA LYS A 185 14.54 -30.29 -13.55
C LYS A 185 14.43 -29.03 -12.71
N ALA A 186 14.35 -27.85 -13.32
CA ALA A 186 14.18 -26.57 -12.61
C ALA A 186 12.94 -26.57 -11.70
N LYS A 187 11.79 -27.05 -12.18
CA LYS A 187 10.56 -27.17 -11.39
C LYS A 187 10.72 -28.15 -10.21
N TYR A 188 11.42 -29.27 -10.45
CA TYR A 188 11.72 -30.24 -9.39
C TYR A 188 12.59 -29.62 -8.30
N VAL A 189 13.68 -28.95 -8.69
CA VAL A 189 14.64 -28.31 -7.76
C VAL A 189 13.95 -27.22 -6.95
N ALA A 190 13.27 -26.27 -7.61
CA ALA A 190 12.55 -25.19 -6.92
C ALA A 190 11.58 -25.73 -5.86
N ARG A 191 10.83 -26.80 -6.20
CA ARG A 191 9.93 -27.46 -5.25
C ARG A 191 10.66 -28.08 -4.05
N LYS A 192 11.87 -28.62 -4.24
CA LYS A 192 12.69 -29.16 -3.14
C LYS A 192 13.29 -28.05 -2.29
N GLN A 193 13.81 -26.98 -2.91
CA GLN A 193 14.32 -25.79 -2.21
C GLN A 193 13.23 -25.15 -1.34
N LEU A 194 12.03 -24.89 -1.88
CA LEU A 194 10.90 -24.34 -1.11
C LEU A 194 10.53 -25.17 0.14
N LYS A 195 10.78 -26.49 0.10
CA LYS A 195 10.44 -27.39 1.21
C LYS A 195 11.57 -27.57 2.22
N TYR A 196 12.82 -27.68 1.75
CA TYR A 196 13.97 -28.08 2.57
C TYR A 196 14.97 -26.95 2.83
N GLN A 197 15.04 -25.95 1.96
CA GLN A 197 15.87 -24.75 2.07
C GLN A 197 14.96 -23.51 2.12
N GLN A 198 14.23 -23.37 3.24
CA GLN A 198 13.26 -22.30 3.39
C GLN A 198 13.97 -20.96 3.57
N ARG A 199 13.81 -20.06 2.60
CA ARG A 199 14.24 -18.67 2.68
C ARG A 199 13.03 -17.75 2.72
N CYS A 200 13.20 -16.56 3.30
CA CYS A 200 12.23 -15.48 3.20
C CYS A 200 12.93 -14.13 3.03
N ARG A 201 12.26 -13.18 2.37
CA ARG A 201 12.72 -11.80 2.17
C ARG A 201 12.13 -10.91 3.24
N ILE A 202 12.95 -10.03 3.81
CA ILE A 202 12.48 -8.97 4.71
C ILE A 202 11.89 -7.85 3.87
N VAL A 203 10.58 -7.62 3.99
CA VAL A 203 9.85 -6.60 3.25
C VAL A 203 9.37 -5.52 4.21
N ARG A 204 9.50 -4.27 3.76
CA ARG A 204 9.03 -3.08 4.49
C ARG A 204 7.50 -3.08 4.56
N CYS A 205 6.94 -2.72 5.70
CA CYS A 205 5.52 -2.41 5.80
C CYS A 205 5.20 -1.10 5.08
N THR A 206 4.70 -1.22 3.86
CA THR A 206 4.11 -0.14 3.05
C THR A 206 2.60 -0.36 2.92
N PRO A 207 1.80 0.62 2.44
CA PRO A 207 0.37 0.44 2.27
C PRO A 207 0.05 -0.74 1.34
N SER A 208 0.80 -0.89 0.24
CA SER A 208 0.64 -2.00 -0.70
C SER A 208 0.93 -3.34 -0.03
N SER A 209 2.12 -3.50 0.56
CA SER A 209 2.53 -4.78 1.16
C SER A 209 1.66 -5.17 2.35
N LEU A 210 1.17 -4.19 3.14
CA LEU A 210 0.24 -4.46 4.23
C LEU A 210 -1.13 -4.91 3.70
N CYS A 211 -1.63 -4.24 2.66
CA CYS A 211 -2.87 -4.61 2.00
C CYS A 211 -2.77 -6.01 1.41
N GLU A 212 -1.70 -6.33 0.68
CA GLU A 212 -1.43 -7.65 0.11
C GLU A 212 -1.34 -8.73 1.20
N ALA A 213 -0.53 -8.51 2.24
CA ALA A 213 -0.35 -9.45 3.34
C ALA A 213 -1.67 -9.79 4.05
N MET A 214 -2.49 -8.77 4.28
CA MET A 214 -3.78 -8.94 4.96
C MET A 214 -4.86 -9.49 4.04
N PHE A 215 -4.83 -9.17 2.74
CA PHE A 215 -5.68 -9.80 1.75
C PHE A 215 -5.39 -11.31 1.62
N LEU A 216 -4.12 -11.71 1.66
CA LEU A 216 -3.75 -13.14 1.65
C LEU A 216 -4.16 -13.87 2.94
N LYS A 217 -4.13 -13.16 4.08
CA LYS A 217 -4.39 -13.76 5.40
C LYS A 217 -5.87 -13.80 5.77
N GLU A 218 -6.57 -12.68 5.69
CA GLU A 218 -7.96 -12.50 6.13
C GLU A 218 -8.73 -11.52 5.21
N PRO A 219 -8.94 -11.85 3.93
CA PRO A 219 -9.47 -10.90 2.93
C PRO A 219 -10.86 -10.37 3.27
N ARG A 220 -11.72 -11.21 3.87
CA ARG A 220 -13.08 -10.83 4.30
C ARG A 220 -13.10 -9.73 5.35
N LYS A 221 -12.09 -9.66 6.24
CA LYS A 221 -12.02 -8.59 7.26
C LYS A 221 -11.65 -7.25 6.65
N MET A 222 -11.13 -7.27 5.42
CA MET A 222 -10.83 -6.09 4.62
C MET A 222 -11.88 -5.81 3.55
N LEU A 223 -13.06 -6.44 3.62
CA LEU A 223 -14.10 -6.32 2.58
C LEU A 223 -13.57 -6.68 1.18
N ASN A 224 -12.63 -7.63 1.13
CA ASN A 224 -11.92 -8.04 -0.09
C ASN A 224 -11.19 -6.90 -0.83
N LEU A 225 -10.86 -5.80 -0.13
CA LEU A 225 -10.05 -4.70 -0.67
C LEU A 225 -8.67 -5.20 -1.08
N ARG A 226 -8.34 -5.01 -2.36
CA ARG A 226 -7.04 -5.33 -2.94
C ARG A 226 -6.14 -4.09 -3.04
N GLU A 227 -4.83 -4.31 -3.13
CA GLU A 227 -3.82 -3.25 -3.20
C GLU A 227 -3.95 -2.31 -4.41
N ASP A 228 -4.37 -2.81 -5.57
CA ASP A 228 -4.62 -2.00 -6.77
C ASP A 228 -5.83 -1.07 -6.57
N THR A 229 -6.90 -1.59 -5.97
CA THR A 229 -8.10 -0.83 -5.60
C THR A 229 -7.76 0.22 -4.53
N LEU A 230 -6.93 -0.13 -3.54
CA LEU A 230 -6.38 0.83 -2.57
C LEU A 230 -5.60 1.95 -3.28
N GLY A 231 -4.77 1.61 -4.27
CA GLY A 231 -4.07 2.57 -5.12
C GLY A 231 -5.02 3.53 -5.86
N GLN A 232 -6.15 3.01 -6.38
CA GLN A 232 -7.20 3.85 -6.98
C GLN A 232 -7.85 4.76 -5.94
N ILE A 233 -8.19 4.25 -4.75
CA ILE A 233 -8.79 5.05 -3.68
C ILE A 233 -7.89 6.23 -3.32
N LEU A 234 -6.60 6.00 -3.12
CA LEU A 234 -5.64 7.06 -2.81
C LEU A 234 -5.46 8.07 -3.96
N SER A 235 -5.60 7.64 -5.21
CA SER A 235 -5.45 8.50 -6.38
C SER A 235 -6.69 9.37 -6.61
N TYR A 236 -7.88 8.77 -6.58
CA TYR A 236 -9.14 9.50 -6.79
C TYR A 236 -9.52 10.40 -5.62
N SER A 237 -9.06 10.09 -4.40
CA SER A 237 -9.27 10.96 -3.24
C SER A 237 -8.41 12.23 -3.28
N ASN A 238 -7.45 12.32 -4.22
CA ASN A 238 -6.52 13.44 -4.39
C ASN A 238 -5.82 13.84 -3.07
N VAL A 239 -5.52 12.85 -2.24
CA VAL A 239 -4.93 13.10 -0.93
C VAL A 239 -3.45 13.43 -1.09
N CYS A 240 -3.06 14.58 -0.56
CA CYS A 240 -1.69 15.09 -0.60
C CYS A 240 -1.33 15.75 0.74
N ALA A 241 -0.05 16.07 0.91
CA ALA A 241 0.44 16.82 2.07
C ALA A 241 -0.38 18.11 2.29
N GLY A 242 -0.88 18.30 3.50
CA GLY A 242 -1.72 19.45 3.90
C GLY A 242 -3.23 19.22 3.79
N SER A 243 -3.67 18.10 3.22
CA SER A 243 -5.09 17.76 3.08
C SER A 243 -5.76 17.53 4.43
N HIS A 244 -7.04 17.84 4.53
CA HIS A 244 -7.91 17.36 5.60
C HIS A 244 -8.82 16.27 5.05
N VAL A 245 -8.65 15.03 5.51
CA VAL A 245 -9.38 13.87 4.97
C VAL A 245 -10.29 13.30 6.04
N LEU A 246 -11.56 13.09 5.71
CA LEU A 246 -12.51 12.37 6.56
C LEU A 246 -12.62 10.94 6.06
N VAL A 247 -12.33 9.96 6.91
CA VAL A 247 -12.29 8.55 6.54
C VAL A 247 -13.19 7.69 7.43
N MET A 248 -13.98 6.83 6.79
CA MET A 248 -14.72 5.76 7.45
C MET A 248 -14.12 4.41 7.01
N ASP A 249 -13.29 3.81 7.86
CA ASP A 249 -12.49 2.62 7.55
C ASP A 249 -13.01 1.37 8.30
N ASN A 250 -13.53 0.39 7.56
CA ASN A 250 -13.83 -0.96 8.03
C ASN A 250 -12.91 -2.03 7.40
N CYS A 251 -11.81 -1.62 6.79
CA CYS A 251 -10.75 -2.44 6.21
C CYS A 251 -9.54 -2.58 7.14
N MET A 252 -9.80 -2.76 8.44
CA MET A 252 -8.79 -2.94 9.50
C MET A 252 -7.81 -1.76 9.67
N GLY A 253 -8.16 -0.55 9.25
CA GLY A 253 -7.27 0.62 9.40
C GLY A 253 -6.23 0.77 8.29
N ILE A 254 -6.30 -0.05 7.25
CA ILE A 254 -5.35 0.00 6.13
C ILE A 254 -5.57 1.25 5.29
N VAL A 255 -6.82 1.69 5.11
CA VAL A 255 -7.13 2.93 4.38
C VAL A 255 -6.65 4.13 5.19
N THR A 256 -6.96 4.17 6.49
CA THR A 256 -6.51 5.24 7.39
C THR A 256 -4.98 5.34 7.45
N GLY A 257 -4.27 4.22 7.60
CA GLY A 257 -2.80 4.20 7.62
C GLY A 257 -2.19 4.61 6.28
N ALA A 258 -2.78 4.17 5.16
CA ALA A 258 -2.33 4.55 3.82
C ALA A 258 -2.48 6.05 3.54
N LEU A 259 -3.59 6.65 4.00
CA LEU A 259 -3.84 8.09 3.91
C LEU A 259 -2.81 8.87 4.73
N ALA A 260 -2.59 8.47 6.00
CA ALA A 260 -1.63 9.12 6.89
C ALA A 260 -0.21 9.08 6.32
N GLN A 261 0.22 7.91 5.80
CA GLN A 261 1.53 7.76 5.19
C GLN A 261 1.67 8.57 3.89
N ARG A 262 0.63 8.66 3.06
CA ARG A 262 0.64 9.48 1.84
C ARG A 262 0.75 10.98 2.16
N MET A 263 0.18 11.41 3.27
CA MET A 263 0.23 12.81 3.71
C MET A 263 1.54 13.20 4.40
N GLY A 264 2.35 12.23 4.85
CA GLY A 264 3.66 12.48 5.45
C GLY A 264 3.62 13.32 6.73
N GLY A 265 2.49 13.32 7.46
CA GLY A 265 2.30 14.12 8.67
C GLY A 265 1.79 15.56 8.45
N TYR A 266 1.64 16.01 7.20
CA TYR A 266 1.07 17.32 6.89
C TYR A 266 -0.43 17.22 6.67
N GLY A 267 -1.20 17.94 7.49
CA GLY A 267 -2.66 17.92 7.44
C GLY A 267 -3.27 17.01 8.53
N LYS A 268 -4.50 16.57 8.33
CA LYS A 268 -5.26 15.77 9.32
C LYS A 268 -6.06 14.67 8.66
N VAL A 269 -6.02 13.47 9.22
CA VAL A 269 -6.87 12.33 8.85
C VAL A 269 -7.88 12.10 9.97
N PHE A 270 -9.13 12.50 9.76
CA PHE A 270 -10.22 12.28 10.70
C PHE A 270 -10.79 10.88 10.48
N SER A 271 -10.40 9.93 11.33
CA SER A 271 -10.81 8.53 11.23
C SER A 271 -12.00 8.26 12.13
N ILE A 272 -13.14 7.95 11.50
CA ILE A 272 -14.37 7.60 12.20
C ILE A 272 -14.25 6.18 12.75
N TYR A 273 -14.57 6.00 14.02
CA TYR A 273 -14.60 4.69 14.66
C TYR A 273 -15.91 4.46 15.43
N PRO A 274 -16.44 3.22 15.41
CA PRO A 274 -17.54 2.84 16.27
C PRO A 274 -17.04 2.33 17.64
N GLY A 275 -17.84 2.53 18.68
CA GLY A 275 -17.64 1.95 20.01
C GLY A 275 -16.66 2.74 20.89
N GLN A 276 -16.27 2.15 22.02
CA GLN A 276 -15.53 2.88 23.06
C GLN A 276 -14.10 3.25 22.68
N GLN A 277 -13.44 2.48 21.81
CA GLN A 277 -12.04 2.69 21.42
C GLN A 277 -11.83 2.39 19.93
N PRO A 278 -10.87 3.06 19.27
CA PRO A 278 -10.50 2.77 17.89
C PRO A 278 -10.10 1.28 17.70
N PRO A 279 -10.74 0.53 16.78
CA PRO A 279 -10.60 -0.93 16.75
C PRO A 279 -9.32 -1.46 16.08
N TYR A 280 -8.54 -0.61 15.40
CA TYR A 280 -7.40 -1.03 14.57
C TYR A 280 -6.07 -0.33 14.88
N VAL A 281 -5.86 0.08 16.13
CA VAL A 281 -4.58 0.68 16.59
C VAL A 281 -3.38 -0.25 16.32
N ASP A 282 -3.57 -1.57 16.48
CA ASP A 282 -2.55 -2.58 16.21
C ASP A 282 -2.15 -2.65 14.73
N MET A 283 -3.04 -2.30 13.80
CA MET A 283 -2.71 -2.23 12.38
C MET A 283 -1.94 -0.95 12.07
N ILE A 284 -2.38 0.19 12.61
CA ILE A 284 -1.68 1.48 12.45
C ILE A 284 -0.24 1.37 12.98
N ALA A 285 -0.01 0.65 14.08
CA ALA A 285 1.34 0.37 14.57
C ALA A 285 2.22 -0.37 13.54
N ARG A 286 1.64 -1.26 12.72
CA ARG A 286 2.39 -2.03 11.71
C ARG A 286 2.86 -1.20 10.52
N PHE A 287 2.26 -0.03 10.27
CA PHE A 287 2.72 0.89 9.24
C PHE A 287 4.09 1.51 9.56
N ASN A 288 4.56 1.39 10.81
CA ASN A 288 5.78 2.08 11.30
C ASN A 288 5.72 3.58 10.99
N LEU A 289 4.55 4.19 11.17
CA LEU A 289 4.37 5.63 10.97
C LEU A 289 5.33 6.39 11.88
N ASN A 290 5.93 7.43 11.36
CA ASN A 290 6.70 8.36 12.17
C ASN A 290 5.76 9.11 13.14
N PHE A 291 6.36 9.84 14.09
CA PHE A 291 5.58 10.54 15.11
C PHE A 291 4.56 11.53 14.49
N ALA A 292 4.94 12.24 13.43
CA ALA A 292 4.10 13.25 12.79
C ALA A 292 2.94 12.63 11.99
N GLU A 293 3.22 11.60 11.21
CA GLU A 293 2.23 10.79 10.49
C GLU A 293 1.20 10.20 11.46
N ASN A 294 1.65 9.59 12.56
CA ASN A 294 0.75 9.04 13.56
C ASN A 294 -0.06 10.13 14.28
N SER A 295 0.56 11.28 14.56
CA SER A 295 -0.11 12.42 15.19
C SER A 295 -1.14 13.10 14.26
N SER A 296 -1.02 12.94 12.94
CA SER A 296 -1.98 13.46 11.96
C SER A 296 -3.33 12.72 11.99
N ILE A 297 -3.37 11.50 12.51
CA ILE A 297 -4.59 10.70 12.66
C ILE A 297 -5.37 11.21 13.88
N LYS A 298 -6.58 11.71 13.65
CA LYS A 298 -7.52 12.18 14.66
C LYS A 298 -8.72 11.26 14.70
N TRP A 299 -8.98 10.68 15.85
CA TRP A 299 -10.08 9.73 16.03
C TRP A 299 -11.37 10.47 16.34
N VAL A 300 -12.40 10.24 15.53
CA VAL A 300 -13.74 10.85 15.69
C VAL A 300 -14.74 9.74 15.99
N HIS A 301 -15.53 9.87 17.04
CA HIS A 301 -16.54 8.87 17.36
C HIS A 301 -17.70 8.94 16.35
N VAL A 302 -18.29 7.80 16.04
CA VAL A 302 -19.41 7.72 15.07
C VAL A 302 -20.59 8.61 15.49
N GLU A 303 -20.91 8.70 16.78
CA GLU A 303 -22.03 9.53 17.27
C GLU A 303 -21.79 11.03 17.07
N ASP A 304 -20.54 11.49 17.01
CA ASP A 304 -20.23 12.90 16.76
C ASP A 304 -20.52 13.34 15.33
N VAL A 305 -20.66 12.37 14.43
CA VAL A 305 -20.90 12.60 12.99
C VAL A 305 -22.35 12.24 12.65
N PHE A 306 -22.80 11.05 13.05
CA PHE A 306 -24.11 10.49 12.70
C PHE A 306 -25.20 10.75 13.76
N GLY A 307 -24.82 11.18 14.97
CA GLY A 307 -25.73 11.29 16.11
C GLY A 307 -26.42 12.65 16.28
N THR A 308 -26.13 13.63 15.42
CA THR A 308 -26.77 14.95 15.49
C THR A 308 -28.00 14.97 14.57
N PRO A 309 -29.25 14.89 15.09
CA PRO A 309 -30.42 14.99 14.23
C PRO A 309 -30.49 16.37 13.55
N GLN A 310 -30.70 16.36 12.24
CA GLN A 310 -30.88 17.58 11.45
C GLN A 310 -32.12 18.35 11.95
N GLY A 311 -31.92 19.47 12.64
CA GLY A 311 -32.99 20.43 12.95
C GLY A 311 -33.17 20.80 14.42
N GLU A 312 -32.49 20.15 15.36
CA GLU A 312 -32.44 20.62 16.75
C GLU A 312 -31.17 21.46 16.95
N THR A 313 -31.34 22.77 17.15
CA THR A 313 -30.33 23.56 17.88
C THR A 313 -29.98 22.80 19.15
N PRO A 314 -28.69 22.65 19.52
CA PRO A 314 -28.29 21.90 20.71
C PRO A 314 -29.01 22.52 21.91
N THR A 315 -30.08 21.85 22.35
CA THR A 315 -30.87 22.28 23.50
C THR A 315 -29.97 22.00 24.69
N SER A 316 -29.39 23.06 25.24
CA SER A 316 -28.34 23.03 26.27
C SER A 316 -27.22 22.04 25.93
N ALA A 317 -26.25 22.48 25.12
CA ALA A 317 -24.90 21.96 25.26
C ALA A 317 -24.48 22.24 26.72
N GLU A 318 -24.66 21.26 27.60
CA GLU A 318 -23.77 21.14 28.74
C GLU A 318 -22.39 21.12 28.09
N THR A 319 -21.65 22.21 28.23
CA THR A 319 -20.27 22.28 27.81
C THR A 319 -19.55 21.26 28.69
N GLU A 320 -19.52 19.99 28.26
CA GLU A 320 -18.66 18.99 28.86
C GLU A 320 -17.26 19.57 28.75
N VAL A 321 -16.77 20.09 29.87
CA VAL A 321 -15.45 20.68 29.94
C VAL A 321 -14.50 19.52 29.75
N ASP A 322 -13.76 19.53 28.65
CA ASP A 322 -12.73 18.55 28.39
C ASP A 322 -11.59 18.74 29.41
N GLU A 323 -11.71 18.04 30.54
CA GLU A 323 -10.75 18.10 31.64
C GLU A 323 -9.35 17.70 31.18
N GLU A 324 -9.23 16.75 30.22
CA GLU A 324 -7.94 16.30 29.70
C GLU A 324 -7.28 17.40 28.84
N LYS A 325 -8.06 18.11 28.02
CA LYS A 325 -7.60 19.30 27.29
C LYS A 325 -7.19 20.43 28.23
N ALA A 326 -8.04 20.76 29.22
CA ALA A 326 -7.77 21.83 30.18
C ALA A 326 -6.51 21.56 31.01
N ASP A 327 -6.36 20.32 31.50
CA ASP A 327 -5.15 19.85 32.18
C ASP A 327 -3.91 20.01 31.30
N ARG A 328 -4.03 19.70 30.00
CA ARG A 328 -2.93 19.75 29.05
C ARG A 328 -2.52 21.19 28.74
N GLU A 329 -3.47 22.10 28.61
CA GLU A 329 -3.21 23.53 28.40
C GLU A 329 -2.55 24.19 29.62
N LEU A 330 -2.79 23.66 30.82
CA LEU A 330 -2.10 24.08 32.05
C LEU A 330 -0.66 23.58 32.15
N LEU A 331 -0.24 22.61 31.31
CA LEU A 331 1.12 22.07 31.34
C LEU A 331 2.11 23.02 30.65
N GLU A 332 2.99 23.63 31.44
CA GLU A 332 4.14 24.39 30.93
C GLU A 332 5.37 23.48 30.77
N TRP A 333 6.14 23.69 29.69
CA TRP A 333 7.42 23.03 29.47
C TRP A 333 8.60 23.99 29.75
N PRO A 334 9.64 23.58 30.49
CA PRO A 334 9.82 22.28 31.15
C PRO A 334 8.92 22.11 32.38
N CYS A 335 8.24 20.97 32.50
CA CYS A 335 7.37 20.69 33.65
C CYS A 335 8.24 20.34 34.87
N PRO A 336 8.19 21.13 35.98
CA PRO A 336 8.95 20.82 37.17
C PRO A 336 8.50 19.50 37.81
N LEU A 337 9.43 18.78 38.42
CA LEU A 337 9.10 17.56 39.15
C LEU A 337 8.30 17.90 40.41
N GLN A 338 7.12 17.28 40.55
CA GLN A 338 6.31 17.34 41.76
C GLN A 338 7.06 16.76 42.97
N ASP A 339 6.80 17.29 44.16
CA ASP A 339 7.55 16.97 45.38
C ASP A 339 7.55 15.47 45.73
N HIS A 340 6.42 14.79 45.54
CA HIS A 340 6.35 13.33 45.76
C HIS A 340 7.29 12.54 44.83
N THR A 341 7.54 13.07 43.63
CA THR A 341 8.43 12.44 42.65
C THR A 341 9.89 12.67 43.05
N ARG A 342 10.21 13.87 43.54
CA ARG A 342 11.54 14.19 44.09
C ARG A 342 11.86 13.30 45.30
N ALA A 343 10.92 13.20 46.24
CA ALA A 343 11.05 12.31 47.40
C ALA A 343 11.17 10.83 47.02
N HIS A 344 10.57 10.39 45.90
CA HIS A 344 10.73 9.03 45.41
C HIS A 344 12.10 8.78 44.77
N LEU A 345 12.67 9.79 44.08
CA LEU A 345 14.02 9.71 43.51
C LEU A 345 15.10 9.66 44.59
N GLU A 346 14.91 10.37 45.70
CA GLU A 346 15.82 10.33 46.86
C GLU A 346 15.89 8.95 47.51
N LYS A 347 14.82 8.15 47.41
CA LYS A 347 14.77 6.77 47.93
C LYS A 347 15.45 5.75 47.02
N MET A 348 15.79 6.11 45.77
CA MET A 348 16.44 5.20 44.83
C MET A 348 17.96 5.26 45.00
N GLU A 349 18.59 4.10 45.19
CA GLU A 349 20.04 4.02 45.41
C GLU A 349 20.83 4.08 44.09
N SER A 350 20.32 3.49 43.01
CA SER A 350 21.02 3.41 41.72
C SER A 350 20.67 4.54 40.75
N GLU A 351 21.70 5.21 40.22
CA GLU A 351 21.54 6.21 39.15
C GLU A 351 20.90 5.66 37.87
N LYS A 352 21.07 4.36 37.60
CA LYS A 352 20.43 3.71 36.45
C LYS A 352 18.91 3.62 36.65
N GLU A 353 18.46 3.28 37.85
CA GLU A 353 17.04 3.18 38.18
C GLU A 353 16.37 4.55 38.16
N LYS A 354 17.05 5.59 38.66
CA LYS A 354 16.58 6.98 38.55
C LYS A 354 16.39 7.39 37.09
N ARG A 355 17.38 7.12 36.22
CA ARG A 355 17.28 7.41 34.77
C ARG A 355 16.13 6.67 34.11
N ASP A 356 16.00 5.36 34.36
CA ASP A 356 14.91 4.55 33.78
C ASP A 356 13.53 5.02 34.26
N PHE A 357 13.41 5.40 35.53
CA PHE A 357 12.17 5.95 36.10
C PHE A 357 11.81 7.29 35.46
N LEU A 358 12.77 8.22 35.37
CA LEU A 358 12.59 9.52 34.73
C LEU A 358 12.23 9.37 33.25
N ALA A 359 12.90 8.48 32.52
CA ALA A 359 12.60 8.20 31.12
C ALA A 359 11.16 7.70 30.93
N ARG A 360 10.70 6.75 31.77
CA ARG A 360 9.31 6.27 31.74
C ARG A 360 8.30 7.37 32.07
N ARG A 361 8.62 8.25 33.03
CA ARG A 361 7.74 9.36 33.40
C ARG A 361 7.67 10.40 32.29
N CYS A 362 8.82 10.77 31.72
CA CYS A 362 8.91 11.65 30.55
C CYS A 362 8.06 11.09 29.40
N ALA A 363 8.21 9.81 29.05
CA ALA A 363 7.40 9.17 28.01
C ALA A 363 5.88 9.21 28.29
N ARG A 364 5.44 9.00 29.54
CA ARG A 364 4.02 9.16 29.92
C ARG A 364 3.55 10.60 29.78
N PHE A 365 4.38 11.55 30.18
CA PHE A 365 4.08 12.98 30.09
C PHE A 365 3.97 13.44 28.63
N THR A 366 4.93 13.07 27.78
CA THR A 366 4.88 13.34 26.33
C THR A 366 3.63 12.74 25.70
N ARG A 367 3.21 11.54 26.10
CA ARG A 367 1.94 10.95 25.63
C ARG A 367 0.73 11.78 26.04
N LYS A 368 0.66 12.28 27.29
CA LYS A 368 -0.43 13.16 27.73
C LYS A 368 -0.44 14.48 26.93
N LEU A 369 0.74 15.01 26.61
CA LEU A 369 0.87 16.25 25.83
C LEU A 369 0.49 16.10 24.35
N THR A 370 0.65 14.91 23.78
CA THR A 370 0.49 14.66 22.33
C THR A 370 -0.82 13.95 21.99
N ARG A 371 -1.48 13.36 22.98
CA ARG A 371 -2.80 12.74 22.82
C ARG A 371 -3.85 13.83 22.61
N GLY A 372 -4.53 13.77 21.48
CA GLY A 372 -5.75 14.55 21.25
C GLY A 372 -6.95 13.82 21.81
N THR A 373 -7.88 14.57 22.38
CA THR A 373 -9.15 14.04 22.87
C THR A 373 -10.17 13.91 21.71
N PRO A 374 -11.20 13.07 21.84
CA PRO A 374 -12.27 13.00 20.84
C PRO A 374 -12.99 14.34 20.65
N GLY A 375 -13.18 15.11 21.74
CA GLY A 375 -13.77 16.45 21.69
C GLY A 375 -12.95 17.43 20.85
N GLU A 376 -11.63 17.41 20.99
CA GLU A 376 -10.72 18.19 20.13
C GLU A 376 -10.81 17.78 18.66
N ALA A 377 -10.89 16.47 18.39
CA ALA A 377 -11.03 15.98 17.02
C ALA A 377 -12.33 16.48 16.37
N LYS A 378 -13.44 16.50 17.13
CA LYS A 378 -14.73 17.05 16.71
C LYS A 378 -14.66 18.56 16.46
N GLU A 379 -14.05 19.32 17.38
CA GLU A 379 -13.83 20.76 17.20
C GLU A 379 -13.03 21.05 15.93
N MET A 380 -11.94 20.31 15.71
CA MET A 380 -11.11 20.43 14.51
C MET A 380 -11.84 20.07 13.22
N LEU A 381 -12.71 19.06 13.25
CA LEU A 381 -13.53 18.65 12.11
C LEU A 381 -14.56 19.73 11.75
N ASN A 382 -15.18 20.36 12.75
CA ASN A 382 -16.16 21.42 12.56
C ASN A 382 -15.53 22.76 12.17
N ALA A 383 -14.30 23.03 12.58
CA ALA A 383 -13.60 24.28 12.32
C ALA A 383 -13.28 24.50 10.83
N ARG A 384 -12.96 23.42 10.08
CA ARG A 384 -12.61 23.49 8.66
C ARG A 384 -13.17 22.28 7.92
N LYS A 385 -13.87 22.53 6.81
CA LYS A 385 -14.33 21.48 5.89
C LYS A 385 -13.16 20.66 5.32
N CYS A 386 -13.37 19.36 5.19
CA CYS A 386 -12.40 18.43 4.63
C CYS A 386 -12.22 18.64 3.13
N ASP A 387 -11.00 18.36 2.66
CA ASP A 387 -10.62 18.41 1.25
C ASP A 387 -10.95 17.11 0.52
N SER A 388 -11.20 16.01 1.25
CA SER A 388 -11.54 14.71 0.69
C SER A 388 -12.34 13.85 1.69
N VAL A 389 -13.27 13.03 1.19
CA VAL A 389 -13.99 12.00 1.97
C VAL A 389 -13.69 10.63 1.38
N VAL A 390 -13.29 9.69 2.22
CA VAL A 390 -13.02 8.29 1.84
C VAL A 390 -13.85 7.34 2.69
N ILE A 391 -14.68 6.53 2.05
CA ILE A 391 -15.56 5.58 2.72
C ILE A 391 -15.19 4.17 2.26
N ALA A 392 -14.79 3.31 3.18
CA ALA A 392 -14.58 1.89 2.96
C ALA A 392 -15.34 1.14 4.05
N THR A 393 -16.64 0.96 3.84
CA THR A 393 -17.57 0.53 4.89
C THR A 393 -18.30 -0.76 4.54
N LYS A 394 -18.69 -1.49 5.60
CA LYS A 394 -19.64 -2.61 5.56
C LYS A 394 -21.09 -2.17 5.73
N HIS A 395 -21.32 -0.89 6.07
CA HIS A 395 -22.63 -0.28 6.25
C HIS A 395 -23.18 0.20 4.90
N ASP A 396 -24.40 0.74 4.88
CA ASP A 396 -24.96 1.29 3.65
C ASP A 396 -24.13 2.48 3.16
N PRO A 397 -23.53 2.43 1.95
CA PRO A 397 -22.70 3.51 1.44
C PRO A 397 -23.48 4.79 1.15
N THR A 398 -24.78 4.68 0.82
CA THR A 398 -25.61 5.84 0.44
C THR A 398 -25.85 6.75 1.62
N GLN A 399 -26.41 6.22 2.72
CA GLN A 399 -26.61 6.99 3.95
C GLN A 399 -25.29 7.51 4.51
N SER A 400 -24.26 6.66 4.53
CA SER A 400 -22.92 7.04 5.01
C SER A 400 -22.38 8.25 4.26
N LEU A 401 -22.48 8.27 2.93
CA LEU A 401 -21.99 9.38 2.15
C LEU A 401 -22.83 10.65 2.37
N ILE A 402 -24.16 10.56 2.36
CA ILE A 402 -25.05 11.73 2.52
C ILE A 402 -24.77 12.46 3.83
N GLU A 403 -24.56 11.73 4.93
CA GLU A 403 -24.25 12.32 6.23
C GLU A 403 -22.83 12.89 6.33
N LEU A 404 -21.88 12.34 5.56
CA LEU A 404 -20.49 12.84 5.51
C LEU A 404 -20.30 14.03 4.56
N LEU A 405 -21.17 14.19 3.56
CA LEU A 405 -21.08 15.28 2.60
C LEU A 405 -21.05 16.67 3.25
N PRO A 406 -21.84 17.02 4.28
CA PRO A 406 -21.77 18.32 4.95
C PRO A 406 -20.36 18.76 5.38
N TYR A 407 -19.53 17.80 5.81
CA TYR A 407 -18.15 18.04 6.25
C TYR A 407 -17.17 18.24 5.09
N LEU A 408 -17.52 17.83 3.86
CA LEU A 408 -16.69 17.98 2.67
C LEU A 408 -16.81 19.38 2.06
N ALA A 409 -15.70 19.97 1.62
CA ALA A 409 -15.72 21.24 0.90
C ALA A 409 -16.35 21.10 -0.51
N PRO A 410 -17.00 22.13 -1.07
CA PRO A 410 -17.40 22.12 -2.47
C PRO A 410 -16.17 21.97 -3.39
N SER A 411 -16.36 21.35 -4.56
CA SER A 411 -15.28 21.03 -5.51
C SER A 411 -14.23 20.03 -5.02
N SER A 412 -14.47 19.38 -3.88
CA SER A 412 -13.61 18.32 -3.36
C SER A 412 -14.05 16.93 -3.81
N PRO A 413 -13.11 15.99 -4.03
CA PRO A 413 -13.44 14.62 -4.36
C PRO A 413 -13.97 13.84 -3.15
N PHE A 414 -14.80 12.84 -3.44
CA PHE A 414 -15.09 11.76 -2.52
C PHE A 414 -14.89 10.41 -3.21
N VAL A 415 -14.56 9.41 -2.41
CA VAL A 415 -14.34 8.03 -2.86
C VAL A 415 -15.08 7.09 -1.93
N VAL A 416 -15.94 6.25 -2.50
CA VAL A 416 -16.69 5.23 -1.77
C VAL A 416 -16.33 3.87 -2.35
N PHE A 417 -15.77 3.02 -1.49
CA PHE A 417 -15.42 1.65 -1.77
C PHE A 417 -16.48 0.71 -1.18
N CYS A 418 -16.90 -0.27 -1.96
CA CYS A 418 -17.74 -1.37 -1.53
C CYS A 418 -17.33 -2.67 -2.22
N GLU A 419 -17.47 -3.80 -1.53
CA GLU A 419 -17.24 -5.13 -2.10
C GLU A 419 -18.22 -5.43 -3.26
N TYR A 420 -19.43 -4.88 -3.18
CA TYR A 420 -20.53 -5.14 -4.11
C TYR A 420 -20.86 -3.91 -4.95
N ILE A 421 -21.31 -4.12 -6.19
CA ILE A 421 -21.60 -3.04 -7.13
C ILE A 421 -23.00 -2.45 -6.92
N GLU A 422 -23.95 -3.24 -6.46
CA GLU A 422 -25.36 -2.90 -6.33
C GLU A 422 -25.59 -1.75 -5.34
N PRO A 423 -24.99 -1.73 -4.13
CA PRO A 423 -25.11 -0.60 -3.21
C PRO A 423 -24.52 0.70 -3.77
N LEU A 424 -23.44 0.60 -4.56
CA LEU A 424 -22.84 1.76 -5.20
C LEU A 424 -23.68 2.29 -6.36
N ALA A 425 -24.41 1.43 -7.07
CA ALA A 425 -25.33 1.83 -8.12
C ALA A 425 -26.54 2.60 -7.55
N GLU A 426 -27.04 2.19 -6.38
CA GLU A 426 -28.05 2.93 -5.64
C GLU A 426 -27.53 4.28 -5.16
N CYS A 427 -26.35 4.31 -4.54
CA CYS A 427 -25.69 5.54 -4.12
C CYS A 427 -25.46 6.50 -5.30
N PHE A 428 -25.02 5.97 -6.44
CA PHE A 428 -24.82 6.74 -7.67
C PHE A 428 -26.12 7.40 -8.14
N ARG A 429 -27.23 6.66 -8.14
CA ARG A 429 -28.56 7.19 -8.51
C ARG A 429 -29.00 8.30 -7.55
N GLU A 430 -28.87 8.08 -6.26
CA GLU A 430 -29.26 9.05 -5.23
C GLU A 430 -28.49 10.39 -5.38
N LEU A 431 -27.18 10.31 -5.61
CA LEU A 431 -26.35 11.49 -5.85
C LEU A 431 -26.74 12.26 -7.10
N GLN A 432 -27.22 11.57 -8.15
CA GLN A 432 -27.72 12.19 -9.38
C GLN A 432 -29.08 12.85 -9.15
N GLU A 433 -30.00 12.17 -8.49
CA GLU A 433 -31.35 12.66 -8.21
C GLU A 433 -31.30 13.92 -7.35
N GLN A 434 -30.46 13.93 -6.30
CA GLN A 434 -30.27 15.09 -5.42
C GLN A 434 -29.29 16.14 -5.97
N ARG A 435 -28.65 15.91 -7.12
CA ARG A 435 -27.64 16.80 -7.74
C ARG A 435 -26.51 17.21 -6.78
N LEU A 436 -26.06 16.28 -5.95
CA LEU A 436 -25.04 16.54 -4.92
C LEU A 436 -23.61 16.47 -5.47
N ALA A 437 -23.41 15.84 -6.63
CA ALA A 437 -22.09 15.55 -7.17
C ALA A 437 -22.04 15.59 -8.70
N ILE A 438 -20.85 15.85 -9.23
CA ILE A 438 -20.50 15.82 -10.66
C ILE A 438 -19.38 14.81 -10.91
N ASN A 439 -19.20 14.40 -12.17
CA ASN A 439 -18.19 13.43 -12.60
C ASN A 439 -18.28 12.12 -11.83
N LEU A 440 -19.51 11.68 -11.54
CA LEU A 440 -19.76 10.40 -10.91
C LEU A 440 -19.24 9.28 -11.81
N ARG A 441 -18.37 8.43 -11.25
CA ARG A 441 -17.79 7.28 -11.95
C ARG A 441 -17.81 6.07 -11.02
N LEU A 442 -18.45 5.02 -11.51
CA LEU A 442 -18.42 3.68 -10.93
C LEU A 442 -17.39 2.85 -11.71
N SER A 443 -16.41 2.27 -11.03
CA SER A 443 -15.31 1.54 -11.65
C SER A 443 -14.91 0.29 -10.87
N ASP A 444 -14.44 -0.71 -11.62
CA ASP A 444 -13.78 -1.93 -11.14
C ASP A 444 -12.36 -1.99 -11.73
N THR A 445 -11.41 -2.58 -11.00
CA THR A 445 -10.03 -2.78 -11.46
C THR A 445 -9.67 -4.25 -11.49
N TRP A 446 -9.09 -4.68 -12.61
CA TRP A 446 -8.62 -6.05 -12.79
C TRP A 446 -7.10 -6.08 -12.81
N MET A 447 -6.55 -6.91 -11.94
CA MET A 447 -5.12 -7.15 -11.84
C MET A 447 -4.79 -8.56 -12.33
N ARG A 448 -3.79 -8.67 -13.20
CA ARG A 448 -3.33 -9.95 -13.74
C ARG A 448 -1.83 -10.12 -13.54
N GLU A 449 -1.46 -11.03 -12.65
CA GLU A 449 -0.06 -11.41 -12.44
C GLU A 449 0.44 -12.31 -13.57
N TYR A 450 1.71 -12.12 -13.94
CA TYR A 450 2.40 -12.92 -14.95
C TYR A 450 3.62 -13.59 -14.35
N GLN A 451 3.77 -14.89 -14.62
CA GLN A 451 5.06 -15.54 -14.53
C GLN A 451 5.89 -15.10 -15.74
N VAL A 452 7.05 -14.50 -15.49
CA VAL A 452 7.98 -14.07 -16.54
C VAL A 452 9.28 -14.86 -16.38
N LEU A 453 9.40 -15.93 -17.15
CA LEU A 453 10.58 -16.80 -17.19
C LEU A 453 10.89 -17.15 -18.66
N PRO A 454 12.17 -17.31 -19.03
CA PRO A 454 12.55 -17.74 -20.37
C PRO A 454 11.83 -19.04 -20.78
N GLY A 455 11.13 -19.01 -21.92
CA GLY A 455 10.36 -20.15 -22.45
C GLY A 455 9.14 -20.59 -21.63
N ARG A 456 8.77 -19.87 -20.56
CA ARG A 456 7.67 -20.23 -19.64
C ARG A 456 6.88 -18.99 -19.17
N THR A 457 6.74 -18.00 -20.03
CA THR A 457 6.00 -16.77 -19.70
C THR A 457 4.50 -16.96 -19.93
N HIS A 458 3.71 -16.85 -18.86
CA HIS A 458 2.25 -16.95 -18.93
C HIS A 458 1.60 -16.28 -17.71
N PRO A 459 0.32 -15.89 -17.78
CA PRO A 459 -0.42 -15.42 -16.61
C PRO A 459 -0.49 -16.48 -15.50
N SER A 460 -0.55 -16.06 -14.24
CA SER A 460 -0.83 -16.96 -13.12
C SER A 460 -2.14 -17.72 -13.34
N MET A 461 -2.16 -19.02 -13.06
CA MET A 461 -3.31 -19.88 -13.38
C MET A 461 -4.52 -19.61 -12.47
N ASN A 462 -4.28 -19.33 -11.19
CA ASN A 462 -5.31 -19.04 -10.21
C ASN A 462 -5.12 -17.60 -9.72
N MET A 463 -6.14 -16.78 -9.85
CA MET A 463 -6.17 -15.40 -9.38
C MET A 463 -7.57 -15.03 -8.92
N SER A 464 -7.67 -14.05 -8.04
CA SER A 464 -8.94 -13.48 -7.61
C SER A 464 -9.44 -12.46 -8.64
N GLN A 465 -10.73 -12.50 -8.94
CA GLN A 465 -11.34 -11.76 -10.04
C GLN A 465 -11.40 -10.24 -9.83
N SER A 466 -12.01 -9.76 -8.74
CA SER A 466 -12.15 -8.32 -8.45
C SER A 466 -11.62 -8.01 -7.04
N GLY A 467 -11.18 -6.77 -6.82
CA GLY A 467 -10.80 -6.20 -5.53
C GLY A 467 -11.91 -5.39 -4.87
N GLY A 468 -13.13 -5.46 -5.41
CA GLY A 468 -14.27 -4.61 -5.06
C GLY A 468 -14.41 -3.41 -6.02
N PHE A 469 -15.45 -2.61 -5.79
CA PHE A 469 -15.86 -1.52 -6.66
C PHE A 469 -15.63 -0.17 -5.99
N VAL A 470 -15.38 0.84 -6.81
CA VAL A 470 -15.16 2.21 -6.35
C VAL A 470 -16.11 3.16 -7.07
N LEU A 471 -16.89 3.90 -6.29
CA LEU A 471 -17.67 5.05 -6.71
C LEU A 471 -16.89 6.32 -6.37
N THR A 472 -16.68 7.18 -7.36
CA THR A 472 -15.97 8.44 -7.23
C THR A 472 -16.81 9.58 -7.75
N GLY A 473 -16.61 10.78 -7.22
CA GLY A 473 -17.27 11.99 -7.70
C GLY A 473 -16.68 13.23 -7.05
N ILE A 474 -17.11 14.39 -7.53
CA ILE A 474 -16.74 15.69 -6.98
C ILE A 474 -17.99 16.32 -6.38
N LYS A 475 -17.90 16.76 -5.13
CA LYS A 475 -19.02 17.40 -4.42
C LYS A 475 -19.38 18.74 -5.08
N LEU A 476 -20.67 18.95 -5.33
CA LEU A 476 -21.23 20.22 -5.77
C LEU A 476 -21.58 21.12 -4.57
N CYS A 477 -21.65 22.43 -4.83
CA CYS A 477 -22.14 23.37 -3.82
C CYS A 477 -23.67 23.27 -3.69
N PRO A 478 -24.21 23.05 -2.48
CA PRO A 478 -25.65 22.87 -2.28
C PRO A 478 -26.50 24.13 -2.58
N VAL A 479 -25.89 25.33 -2.58
CA VAL A 479 -26.62 26.59 -2.84
C VAL A 479 -26.84 26.84 -4.32
N THR A 480 -25.86 26.49 -5.17
CA THR A 480 -25.95 26.73 -6.62
C THR A 480 -26.44 25.51 -7.39
N GLY A 481 -26.24 24.28 -6.86
CA GLY A 481 -26.68 23.02 -7.49
C GLY A 481 -26.14 22.79 -8.92
N ILE A 482 -25.31 23.71 -9.39
CA ILE A 482 -24.76 23.89 -10.74
C ILE A 482 -23.41 24.58 -10.53
N ASN A 483 -22.39 24.19 -11.30
CA ASN A 483 -21.09 24.87 -11.37
C ASN A 483 -21.18 26.20 -12.16
N ASP A 484 -22.23 26.98 -11.93
CA ASP A 484 -22.30 28.33 -12.44
C ASP A 484 -21.53 29.21 -11.46
N LEU A 485 -20.21 29.30 -11.67
CA LEU A 485 -19.59 30.61 -11.52
C LEU A 485 -20.43 31.52 -12.42
N ASP A 486 -21.09 32.54 -11.87
CA ASP A 486 -21.85 33.51 -12.67
C ASP A 486 -21.06 33.83 -13.95
N GLU A 487 -21.71 33.90 -15.11
CA GLU A 487 -21.01 34.16 -16.38
C GLU A 487 -20.11 35.40 -16.27
N GLU A 488 -20.48 36.35 -15.41
CA GLU A 488 -19.69 37.53 -15.03
C GLU A 488 -18.39 37.18 -14.29
N ILE A 489 -18.45 36.35 -13.24
CA ILE A 489 -17.26 35.89 -12.48
C ILE A 489 -16.35 35.05 -13.39
N MET A 490 -16.94 34.19 -14.22
CA MET A 490 -16.19 33.36 -15.17
C MET A 490 -15.51 34.22 -16.27
N LYS A 491 -16.15 35.32 -16.67
CA LYS A 491 -15.60 36.31 -17.59
C LYS A 491 -14.48 37.12 -16.93
N GLU A 492 -14.62 37.51 -15.67
CA GLU A 492 -13.57 38.15 -14.87
C GLU A 492 -12.33 37.27 -14.72
N ILE A 493 -12.51 35.97 -14.42
CA ILE A 493 -11.41 35.01 -14.31
C ILE A 493 -10.74 34.81 -15.67
N LYS A 494 -11.51 34.71 -16.76
CA LYS A 494 -10.97 34.60 -18.13
C LYS A 494 -10.22 35.85 -18.58
N GLU A 495 -10.67 37.03 -18.16
CA GLU A 495 -10.00 38.31 -18.41
C GLU A 495 -8.69 38.41 -17.60
N LYS A 496 -8.67 37.95 -16.34
CA LYS A 496 -7.46 37.87 -15.50
C LYS A 496 -6.45 36.83 -15.99
N MET A 497 -6.91 35.70 -16.54
CA MET A 497 -6.07 34.56 -16.95
C MET A 497 -5.56 34.61 -18.40
N GLY A 498 -5.84 35.67 -19.16
CA GLY A 498 -5.12 35.97 -20.42
C GLY A 498 -5.14 34.88 -21.51
N GLY A 499 -6.28 34.21 -21.73
CA GLY A 499 -6.41 33.14 -22.72
C GLY A 499 -6.31 33.61 -24.18
N ARG A 500 -5.21 33.26 -24.86
CA ARG A 500 -4.89 33.51 -26.27
C ARG A 500 -5.98 32.95 -27.21
N ARG A 501 -6.88 33.81 -27.71
CA ARG A 501 -7.96 33.43 -28.66
C ARG A 501 -7.40 33.03 -30.03
N GLY A 502 -7.54 31.76 -30.40
CA GLY A 502 -7.40 31.31 -31.78
C GLY A 502 -8.49 31.92 -32.68
N LYS A 503 -8.07 32.56 -33.78
CA LYS A 503 -8.94 33.11 -34.83
C LYS A 503 -9.84 32.00 -35.42
N LYS A 504 -11.16 32.11 -35.28
CA LYS A 504 -12.12 31.38 -36.13
C LYS A 504 -12.23 32.12 -37.48
N SER A 505 -11.92 31.44 -38.58
CA SER A 505 -12.16 31.93 -39.93
C SER A 505 -13.67 31.95 -40.23
N SER A 506 -14.16 33.07 -40.75
CA SER A 506 -15.54 33.27 -41.15
C SER A 506 -15.74 32.77 -42.58
N ASN A 507 -16.41 31.63 -42.76
CA ASN A 507 -16.78 31.15 -44.09
C ASN A 507 -18.15 31.71 -44.49
N LYS A 508 -18.16 32.63 -45.46
CA LYS A 508 -19.33 33.41 -45.89
C LYS A 508 -20.01 32.68 -47.06
N LYS A 509 -21.14 32.01 -46.80
CA LYS A 509 -22.06 31.53 -47.85
C LYS A 509 -22.74 32.74 -48.52
N LYS A 510 -22.60 32.88 -49.85
CA LYS A 510 -23.56 33.59 -50.70
C LYS A 510 -23.85 32.75 -51.93
N GLY A 511 -25.11 32.37 -52.08
CA GLY A 511 -25.64 31.73 -53.28
C GLY A 511 -25.84 32.74 -54.41
N GLY A 512 -25.72 32.23 -55.63
CA GLY A 512 -26.02 32.92 -56.89
C GLY A 512 -26.32 31.86 -57.95
N LYS A 513 -27.34 32.12 -58.76
CA LYS A 513 -28.23 31.17 -59.45
C LYS A 513 -27.91 31.13 -60.96
N ARG A 514 -28.23 30.00 -61.60
CA ARG A 514 -28.62 29.76 -63.03
C ARG A 514 -27.58 29.10 -63.97
N GLY A 515 -28.07 28.05 -64.65
CA GLY A 515 -27.54 27.53 -65.92
C GLY A 515 -28.05 26.12 -66.20
N ARG A 516 -29.14 25.99 -66.99
CA ARG A 516 -29.64 24.75 -67.59
C ARG A 516 -28.58 24.13 -68.52
N ASN A 517 -28.53 22.80 -68.62
CA ASN A 517 -28.81 22.09 -69.88
C ASN A 517 -28.84 20.57 -69.70
N ASP A 518 -29.69 19.96 -70.52
CA ASP A 518 -30.07 18.55 -70.63
C ASP A 518 -28.98 17.63 -71.20
N ALA A 519 -29.03 16.35 -70.79
CA ALA A 519 -28.66 15.09 -71.47
C ALA A 519 -28.41 14.05 -70.35
N GLY A 520 -29.00 12.86 -70.25
CA GLY A 520 -29.39 11.89 -71.27
C GLY A 520 -28.57 10.59 -71.04
N GLY A 521 -29.23 9.45 -70.80
CA GLY A 521 -28.64 8.09 -70.67
C GLY A 521 -28.84 7.49 -69.28
N ASP A 522 -29.76 6.54 -69.08
CA ASP A 522 -29.58 5.07 -69.23
C ASP A 522 -28.48 4.54 -68.31
N GLY A 523 -28.61 3.51 -67.47
CA GLY A 523 -29.52 2.38 -67.29
C GLY A 523 -28.79 1.35 -66.40
N GLU A 524 -29.46 0.25 -66.03
CA GLU A 524 -28.95 -0.92 -65.25
C GLU A 524 -28.92 -0.75 -63.71
N ARG A 525 -29.83 -1.33 -62.90
CA ARG A 525 -30.31 -2.73 -62.68
C ARG A 525 -29.24 -3.73 -62.21
N GLY A 526 -29.49 -4.36 -61.06
CA GLY A 526 -28.98 -5.69 -60.68
C GLY A 526 -28.51 -5.80 -59.23
N GLN A 527 -29.42 -6.05 -58.27
CA GLN A 527 -29.60 -7.34 -57.54
C GLN A 527 -28.47 -7.70 -56.55
N LYS A 528 -28.66 -7.66 -55.22
CA LYS A 528 -29.39 -8.58 -54.31
C LYS A 528 -29.05 -10.09 -54.44
N SER A 529 -28.35 -10.62 -53.44
CA SER A 529 -28.59 -11.95 -52.80
C SER A 529 -27.84 -12.02 -51.47
N ARG A 530 -28.50 -12.06 -50.30
CA ARG A 530 -28.92 -13.27 -49.52
C ARG A 530 -27.76 -14.24 -49.26
N ARG A 531 -27.26 -14.31 -48.01
CA ARG A 531 -27.73 -15.12 -46.84
C ARG A 531 -27.36 -16.60 -46.98
N VAL A 532 -26.48 -17.11 -46.12
CA VAL A 532 -26.54 -18.47 -45.56
C VAL A 532 -25.91 -18.47 -44.15
N GLU A 533 -26.66 -19.02 -43.20
CA GLU A 533 -26.29 -19.39 -41.82
C GLU A 533 -25.64 -20.78 -41.74
N GLY A 534 -24.97 -21.06 -40.62
CA GLY A 534 -24.61 -22.39 -40.12
C GLY A 534 -23.10 -22.56 -40.05
N LYS A 535 -22.48 -22.96 -38.94
CA LYS A 535 -22.88 -23.76 -37.78
C LYS A 535 -22.07 -23.35 -36.55
#